data_AF-A0A4V3WG55-F1
#
_entry.id   AF-A0A4V3WG55-F1
#
_cell.length_a   1.000
_cell.length_b   1.000
_cell.length_c   1.000
_cell.angle_alpha   90.00
_cell.angle_beta   90.00
_cell.angle_gamma   90.00
#
_symmetry.space_group_name_H-M   'P 1'
#
loop_
_entity.id
_entity.type
_entity.pdbx_description
1 polymer ?
#
loop_
_entity_poly.entity_id
_entity_poly.type
_entity_poly.pdbx_seq_one_letter_code
_entity_poly.pdbx_strand_id
1 'polypeptide(L)' 'MAEDIVTNETSEEKTKVVKAEVGNTILIKSGTEKGTKAKVVVVRDNSVIVDYGKNPKTGEPYKTIVNHKNYKLVK' A
#
# COMPACT_ATOMS: atom_id res chain seq x y z
N MET A 1 15.72 -46.10 14.63
CA MET A 1 16.14 -44.78 14.14
C MET A 1 15.65 -44.64 12.72
N ALA A 2 14.45 -44.11 12.59
CA ALA A 2 13.72 -43.70 11.39
C ALA A 2 12.42 -43.13 12.01
N GLU A 3 11.93 -41.94 11.70
CA GLU A 3 12.02 -41.15 10.47
C GLU A 3 12.07 -39.68 10.88
N ASP A 4 13.11 -38.95 10.45
CA ASP A 4 13.11 -37.49 10.57
C ASP A 4 12.15 -36.91 9.55
N ILE A 5 11.19 -36.17 10.11
CA ILE A 5 10.20 -35.33 9.47
C ILE A 5 10.92 -34.34 8.55
N VAL A 6 10.63 -34.38 7.25
CA VAL A 6 10.97 -33.27 6.35
C VAL A 6 9.69 -32.65 5.85
N THR A 7 9.34 -31.59 6.56
CA THR A 7 8.19 -30.72 6.40
C THR A 7 8.23 -30.00 5.05
N ASN A 8 7.25 -30.30 4.21
CA ASN A 8 6.56 -29.42 3.27
C ASN A 8 7.17 -28.01 3.02
N GLU A 9 8.05 -27.89 2.03
CA GLU A 9 8.38 -26.60 1.40
C GLU A 9 7.41 -26.33 0.26
N THR A 10 6.23 -25.81 0.61
CA THR A 10 5.38 -25.11 -0.36
C THR A 10 5.91 -23.70 -0.52
N SER A 11 6.72 -23.49 -1.55
CA SER A 11 7.10 -22.19 -2.10
C SER A 11 5.90 -21.51 -2.75
N GLU A 12 4.92 -21.11 -1.94
CA GLU A 12 4.01 -20.02 -2.30
C GLU A 12 4.69 -18.72 -1.88
N GLU A 13 5.36 -18.04 -2.81
CA GLU A 13 5.60 -16.60 -2.71
C GLU A 13 4.24 -15.88 -2.70
N LYS A 14 3.55 -15.94 -1.55
CA LYS A 14 2.47 -15.04 -1.22
C LYS A 14 3.13 -13.69 -1.14
N THR A 15 3.10 -12.94 -2.23
CA THR A 15 3.31 -11.50 -2.21
C THR A 15 2.31 -10.98 -1.17
N LYS A 16 2.79 -10.80 0.07
CA LYS A 16 1.99 -10.22 1.15
C LYS A 16 1.58 -8.86 0.64
N VAL A 17 0.35 -8.75 0.17
CA VAL A 17 -0.22 -7.49 -0.25
C VAL A 17 -0.29 -6.65 1.01
N VAL A 18 0.69 -5.79 1.21
CA VAL A 18 0.76 -4.94 2.40
C VAL A 18 -0.36 -3.92 2.28
N LYS A 19 -1.48 -4.23 2.94
CA LYS A 19 -2.61 -3.32 3.02
C LYS A 19 -2.20 -2.14 3.89
N ALA A 20 -2.39 -0.94 3.36
CA ALA A 20 -2.23 0.27 4.14
C ALA A 20 -3.46 0.45 5.03
N GLU A 21 -3.25 1.07 6.18
CA GLU A 21 -4.30 1.44 7.11
C GLU A 21 -4.54 2.94 7.04
N VAL A 22 -5.71 3.38 7.48
CA VAL A 22 -6.03 4.81 7.56
C VAL A 22 -5.02 5.50 8.49
N GLY A 23 -4.42 6.58 8.01
CA GLY A 23 -3.39 7.33 8.72
C GLY A 23 -1.96 7.01 8.31
N ASN A 24 -1.71 5.87 7.65
CA ASN A 24 -0.36 5.50 7.22
C ASN A 24 0.10 6.33 6.02
N THR A 25 1.42 6.51 5.93
CA THR A 25 2.05 7.13 4.75
C THR A 25 2.43 6.02 3.78
N ILE A 26 2.04 6.17 2.52
CA ILE A 26 2.44 5.29 1.43
C ILE A 26 3.28 6.06 0.42
N LEU A 27 4.21 5.37 -0.21
CA LEU A 27 4.94 5.84 -1.38
C LEU A 27 4.33 5.20 -2.61
N ILE A 28 3.81 6.02 -3.51
CA ILE A 28 3.25 5.55 -4.76
C ILE A 28 4.41 5.09 -5.66
N LYS A 29 4.37 3.83 -6.10
CA LYS A 29 5.42 3.23 -6.95
C LYS A 29 5.14 3.39 -8.44
N SER A 30 3.88 3.59 -8.81
CA SER A 30 3.39 3.59 -10.18
C SER A 30 2.23 4.56 -10.36
N GLY A 31 2.15 5.21 -11.53
CA GLY A 31 1.12 6.19 -11.88
C GLY A 31 1.67 7.60 -12.07
N THR A 32 0.77 8.56 -12.26
CA THR A 32 1.06 10.01 -12.35
C THR A 32 1.74 10.55 -11.10
N GLU A 33 1.42 9.97 -9.95
CA GLU A 33 1.90 10.36 -8.62
C GLU A 33 3.10 9.50 -8.16
N LYS A 34 3.84 8.87 -9.09
CA LYS A 34 4.97 7.99 -8.76
C LYS A 34 6.07 8.76 -8.01
N GLY A 35 6.50 8.20 -6.88
CA GLY A 35 7.49 8.81 -5.99
C GLY A 35 6.89 9.78 -4.97
N THR A 36 5.59 10.08 -5.07
CA THR A 36 4.90 10.93 -4.11
C THR A 36 4.58 10.16 -2.84
N LYS A 37 4.85 10.78 -1.69
CA LYS A 37 4.39 10.32 -0.38
C LYS A 37 2.99 10.84 -0.15
N ALA A 38 2.07 9.94 0.15
CA ALA A 38 0.68 10.27 0.36
C ALA A 38 0.18 9.63 1.65
N LYS A 39 -0.68 10.34 2.38
CA LYS A 39 -1.31 9.85 3.60
C LYS A 39 -2.61 9.16 3.25
N VAL A 40 -2.78 7.94 3.71
CA VAL A 40 -4.01 7.17 3.50
C VAL A 40 -5.12 7.76 4.34
N VAL A 41 -6.20 8.17 3.69
CA VAL A 41 -7.39 8.73 4.35
C VAL A 41 -8.49 7.70 4.43
N VAL A 42 -8.62 6.84 3.41
CA VAL A 42 -9.63 5.79 3.35
C VAL A 42 -9.03 4.54 2.73
N VAL A 43 -9.37 3.39 3.29
CA VAL A 43 -8.99 2.07 2.78
C VAL A 43 -10.25 1.37 2.28
N ARG A 44 -10.20 0.85 1.05
CA ARG A 44 -11.20 -0.05 0.46
C ARG A 44 -10.56 -1.41 0.25
N ASP A 45 -11.35 -2.41 -0.17
CA ASP A 45 -10.86 -3.79 -0.31
C ASP A 45 -9.78 -3.98 -1.38
N ASN A 46 -9.84 -3.18 -2.47
CA ASN A 46 -8.93 -3.30 -3.61
C ASN A 46 -8.10 -2.02 -3.87
N SER A 47 -8.39 -0.93 -3.14
CA SER A 47 -7.73 0.36 -3.34
C SER A 47 -7.73 1.20 -2.07
N VAL A 48 -6.82 2.17 -1.99
CA VAL A 48 -6.73 3.16 -0.93
C VAL A 48 -6.87 4.55 -1.53
N ILE A 49 -7.60 5.42 -0.83
CA ILE A 49 -7.64 6.85 -1.14
C ILE A 49 -6.56 7.50 -0.30
N VAL A 50 -5.68 8.22 -0.97
CA VAL A 50 -4.58 8.93 -0.33
C VAL A 50 -4.62 10.40 -0.66
N ASP A 51 -4.20 11.19 0.32
CA ASP A 51 -4.03 12.62 0.26
C ASP A 51 -2.54 12.93 0.19
N TYR A 52 -2.10 13.60 -0.87
CA TYR A 52 -0.69 13.92 -1.11
C TYR A 52 -0.39 15.41 -1.06
N GLY A 53 -1.37 16.22 -0.66
CA GLY A 53 -1.20 17.66 -0.55
C GLY A 53 -2.52 18.39 -0.44
N LYS A 54 -2.46 19.66 -0.10
CA LYS A 54 -3.64 20.52 -0.01
C LYS A 54 -3.50 21.68 -0.98
N ASN A 55 -4.59 22.04 -1.64
CA ASN A 55 -4.61 23.22 -2.48
C ASN A 55 -4.64 24.48 -1.58
N PRO A 56 -3.65 25.39 -1.65
CA PRO A 56 -3.57 26.54 -0.75
C PRO A 56 -4.66 27.59 -1.02
N LYS A 57 -5.30 27.57 -2.20
CA LYS A 57 -6.36 28.52 -2.58
C LYS A 57 -7.77 28.08 -2.19
N THR A 58 -8.13 26.83 -2.44
CA THR A 58 -9.49 26.31 -2.15
C THR A 58 -9.57 25.54 -0.84
N GLY A 59 -8.41 25.18 -0.27
CA GLY A 59 -8.35 24.34 0.92
C GLY A 59 -8.73 22.88 0.66
N GLU A 60 -8.88 22.48 -0.60
CA GLU A 60 -9.25 21.11 -0.96
C GLU A 60 -8.02 20.18 -0.93
N PRO A 61 -8.15 18.99 -0.35
CA PRO A 61 -7.11 17.97 -0.39
C PRO A 61 -6.97 17.35 -1.79
N TYR A 62 -5.75 17.20 -2.28
CA TYR A 62 -5.42 16.43 -3.46
C TYR A 62 -5.53 14.95 -3.13
N LYS A 63 -6.66 14.36 -3.53
CA LYS A 63 -6.96 12.95 -3.30
C LYS A 63 -6.77 12.14 -4.56
N THR A 64 -6.12 10.99 -4.44
CA THR A 64 -6.03 10.01 -5.53
C THR A 64 -6.35 8.61 -5.02
N ILE A 65 -6.75 7.74 -5.94
CA ILE A 65 -7.06 6.34 -5.67
C ILE A 65 -5.88 5.50 -6.12
N VAL A 66 -5.31 4.73 -5.20
CA VAL A 66 -4.13 3.88 -5.46
C VAL A 66 -4.46 2.44 -5.14
N ASN A 67 -4.10 1.52 -6.03
CA ASN A 67 -4.25 0.08 -5.76
C ASN A 67 -3.19 -0.39 -4.75
N HIS A 68 -3.54 -1.35 -3.89
CA HIS A 68 -2.61 -2.04 -2.98
C HIS A 68 -1.34 -2.60 -3.63
N LYS A 69 -1.37 -2.89 -4.93
CA LYS A 69 -0.20 -3.36 -5.69
C LYS A 69 0.75 -2.23 -6.11
N ASN A 70 0.26 -0.99 -6.20
CA ASN A 70 0.98 0.13 -6.82
C ASN A 70 1.60 1.11 -5.80
N TYR A 71 1.63 0.76 -4.51
CA TYR A 71 2.30 1.56 -3.50
C TYR A 71 3.19 0.69 -2.59
N LYS A 72 4.06 1.36 -1.83
CA LYS A 72 4.82 0.77 -0.73
C LYS A 72 4.42 1.47 0.56
N LEU A 73 4.16 0.73 1.63
CA LEU A 73 4.08 1.38 2.94
C LEU A 73 5.43 1.98 3.29
N VAL A 74 5.43 3.22 3.75
CA VAL A 74 6.58 3.87 4.39
C VAL A 74 6.16 4.14 5.82
N LYS A 75 6.71 3.36 6.74
CA LYS A 75 6.45 3.51 8.17
C LYS A 75 7.22 4.70 8.72
#